data_AF-A0A1I4Z7C0-F1
#
_entry.id   AF-A0A1I4Z7C0-F1
#
_cell.length_a   1.000
_cell.length_b   1.000
_cell.length_c   1.000
_cell.angle_alpha   90.00
_cell.angle_beta   90.00
_cell.angle_gamma   90.00
#
_symmetry.space_group_name_H-M   'P 1'
#
loop_
_entity.id
_entity.type
_entity.pdbx_description
1 polymer ?
#
loop_
_entity_poly.entity_id
_entity_poly.type
_entity_poly.pdbx_seq_one_letter_code
_entity_poly.pdbx_strand_id
1 'polypeptide(L)'
;MNRLIVKKYKENDGIQLIDLSVVGNDINHSLFLGKVDVNEFIGWFLKHEREIREDELPIEIIIYKSLAENVHYSYDTMDVDDDDLVDQMYNYRRGHCLRFASRGCDFPEIYIGKVRGLYEISKFSAAESWKYYIDIEEFFKGIKC
;
A
#
# COMPACT_ATOMS: atom_id res chain seq x y z
N MET A 1 5.56 17.10 2.66
CA MET A 1 5.24 15.67 2.44
C MET A 1 3.75 15.57 2.17
N ASN A 2 3.27 14.61 1.38
CA ASN A 2 1.83 14.49 1.17
C ASN A 2 1.15 13.76 2.33
N ARG A 3 -0.15 14.04 2.53
CA ARG A 3 -0.99 13.39 3.54
C ARG A 3 -1.76 12.25 2.89
N LEU A 4 -1.61 11.03 3.39
CA LEU A 4 -2.48 9.92 3.01
C LEU A 4 -3.73 9.95 3.89
N ILE A 5 -4.92 9.89 3.28
CA ILE A 5 -6.19 10.02 3.99
C ILE A 5 -7.14 8.91 3.52
N VAL A 6 -7.88 8.33 4.46
CA VAL A 6 -9.03 7.44 4.18
C VAL A 6 -10.30 8.18 4.54
N LYS A 7 -11.05 8.64 3.53
CA LYS A 7 -12.38 9.23 3.73
C LYS A 7 -13.42 8.12 3.71
N LYS A 8 -14.30 8.10 4.72
CA LYS A 8 -15.39 7.13 4.86
C LYS A 8 -16.70 7.80 4.48
N TYR A 9 -17.48 7.18 3.62
CA TYR A 9 -18.83 7.63 3.27
C TYR A 9 -19.85 6.75 4.01
N LYS A 10 -20.90 7.35 4.56
CA LYS A 10 -21.90 6.60 5.36
C LYS A 10 -22.68 5.61 4.50
N GLU A 11 -22.55 4.32 4.80
CA GLU A 11 -23.50 3.26 4.47
C GLU A 11 -23.57 2.23 5.62
N ASN A 12 -24.71 1.54 5.74
CA ASN A 12 -25.01 0.54 6.77
C ASN A 12 -24.27 -0.79 6.52
N ASP A 13 -24.12 -1.58 7.59
CA ASP A 13 -23.71 -3.01 7.60
C ASP A 13 -22.22 -3.32 7.36
N GLY A 14 -21.30 -2.49 7.88
CA GLY A 14 -19.85 -2.81 7.97
C GLY A 14 -19.05 -2.61 6.68
N ILE A 15 -19.69 -2.82 5.53
CA ILE A 15 -19.16 -2.42 4.22
C ILE A 15 -19.46 -0.94 3.99
N GLN A 16 -18.44 -0.14 3.72
CA GLN A 16 -18.60 1.28 3.41
C GLN A 16 -17.82 1.65 2.17
N LEU A 17 -18.36 2.61 1.41
CA LEU A 17 -17.61 3.29 0.37
C LEU A 17 -16.50 4.12 1.04
N ILE A 18 -15.25 3.92 0.59
CA ILE A 18 -14.09 4.71 1.01
C ILE A 18 -13.43 5.40 -0.19
N ASP A 19 -12.79 6.53 0.07
CA ASP A 19 -11.83 7.16 -0.83
C ASP A 19 -10.46 7.20 -0.13
N LEU A 20 -9.53 6.40 -0.64
CA LEU A 20 -8.12 6.47 -0.29
C LEU A 20 -7.47 7.53 -1.18
N SER A 21 -6.97 8.60 -0.56
CA SER A 21 -6.53 9.78 -1.27
C SER A 21 -5.20 10.29 -0.74
N VAL A 22 -4.39 10.87 -1.63
CA VAL A 22 -3.19 11.64 -1.26
C VAL A 22 -3.48 13.13 -1.46
N VAL A 23 -3.25 13.92 -0.40
CA VAL A 23 -3.45 15.36 -0.40
C VAL A 23 -2.10 16.07 -0.26
N GLY A 24 -1.79 16.96 -1.19
CA GLY A 24 -0.59 17.80 -1.16
C GLY A 24 -0.72 19.01 -2.08
N ASN A 25 -0.17 20.16 -1.66
CA ASN A 25 -0.19 21.42 -2.42
C ASN A 25 -1.58 21.80 -2.98
N ASP A 26 -2.62 21.69 -2.15
CA ASP A 26 -4.04 21.93 -2.50
C ASP A 26 -4.65 20.98 -3.54
N ILE A 27 -3.93 19.94 -3.96
CA ILE A 27 -4.41 18.92 -4.88
C ILE A 27 -4.78 17.66 -4.09
N ASN A 28 -5.97 17.12 -4.38
CA ASN A 28 -6.42 15.83 -3.88
C ASN A 28 -6.38 14.80 -5.01
N HIS A 29 -5.56 13.76 -4.85
CA HIS A 29 -5.47 12.63 -5.78
C HIS A 29 -6.15 11.41 -5.16
N SER A 30 -7.30 11.01 -5.71
CA SER A 30 -7.95 9.74 -5.33
C SER A 30 -7.15 8.58 -5.92
N LEU A 31 -6.68 7.69 -5.06
CA LEU A 31 -5.92 6.49 -5.40
C LEU A 31 -6.83 5.27 -5.53
N PHE A 32 -7.92 5.25 -4.76
CA PHE A 32 -8.95 4.22 -4.79
C PHE A 32 -10.26 4.77 -4.27
N LEU A 33 -11.35 4.53 -5.00
CA LEU A 33 -12.72 4.80 -4.59
C LEU A 33 -13.53 3.50 -4.74
N GLY A 34 -13.98 2.92 -3.62
CA GLY A 34 -14.69 1.65 -3.66
C GLY A 34 -15.21 1.19 -2.32
N LYS A 35 -16.06 0.16 -2.33
CA LYS A 35 -16.62 -0.42 -1.11
C LYS A 35 -15.65 -1.41 -0.50
N VAL A 36 -15.42 -1.30 0.80
CA VAL A 36 -14.59 -2.22 1.60
C VAL A 36 -15.23 -2.47 2.96
N ASP A 37 -14.90 -3.58 3.61
CA ASP A 37 -15.07 -3.68 5.06
C ASP A 37 -14.07 -2.73 5.73
N VAL A 38 -14.57 -1.64 6.31
CA VAL A 38 -13.70 -0.60 6.86
C VAL A 38 -12.97 -1.07 8.11
N ASN A 39 -13.56 -1.99 8.88
CA ASN A 39 -12.92 -2.52 10.08
C ASN A 39 -11.77 -3.43 9.70
N GLU A 40 -11.94 -4.30 8.69
CA GLU A 40 -10.85 -5.11 8.15
C GLU A 40 -9.76 -4.23 7.52
N PHE A 41 -10.15 -3.23 6.73
CA PHE A 41 -9.21 -2.35 6.04
C PHE A 41 -8.33 -1.55 7.01
N ILE A 42 -8.94 -0.87 7.98
CA ILE A 42 -8.20 -0.13 9.01
C ILE A 42 -7.45 -1.09 9.94
N GLY A 43 -8.07 -2.21 10.32
CA GLY A 43 -7.45 -3.24 11.14
C GLY A 43 -6.18 -3.83 10.50
N TRP A 44 -6.16 -3.97 9.18
CA TRP A 44 -4.97 -4.41 8.44
C TRP A 44 -3.81 -3.43 8.59
N PHE A 45 -4.05 -2.12 8.43
CA PHE A 45 -3.01 -1.11 8.64
C PHE A 45 -2.46 -1.16 10.06
N LEU A 46 -3.34 -1.22 11.07
CA LEU A 46 -2.93 -1.27 12.47
C LEU A 46 -2.14 -2.54 12.80
N LYS A 47 -2.55 -3.68 12.23
CA LYS A 47 -1.86 -4.95 12.40
C LYS A 47 -0.47 -4.95 11.78
N HIS A 48 -0.32 -4.32 10.61
CA HIS A 48 0.91 -4.32 9.82
C HIS A 48 1.73 -3.03 9.94
N GLU A 49 1.43 -2.19 10.94
CA GLU A 49 2.08 -0.90 11.10
C GLU A 49 3.60 -1.03 11.25
N ARG A 50 4.06 -2.03 12.01
CA ARG A 50 5.49 -2.26 12.21
C ARG A 50 6.17 -2.66 10.91
N GLU A 51 5.61 -3.62 10.18
CA GLU A 51 6.12 -4.06 8.87
C GLU A 51 6.20 -2.88 7.91
N ILE A 52 5.13 -2.09 7.76
CA ILE A 52 5.08 -0.91 6.89
C ILE A 52 6.19 0.10 7.21
N ARG A 53 6.59 0.20 8.48
CA ARG A 53 7.59 1.15 8.98
C ARG A 53 9.03 0.67 8.89
N GLU A 54 9.23 -0.63 9.11
CA GLU A 54 10.54 -1.20 9.42
C GLU A 54 11.03 -2.17 8.36
N ASP A 55 10.13 -2.89 7.67
CA ASP A 55 10.53 -3.91 6.70
C ASP A 55 11.08 -3.24 5.44
N GLU A 56 12.24 -3.73 5.02
CA GLU A 56 12.84 -3.39 3.73
C GLU A 56 12.42 -4.44 2.71
N LEU A 57 12.35 -4.04 1.44
CA LEU A 57 12.02 -4.96 0.35
C LEU A 57 13.12 -6.05 0.25
N PRO A 58 12.79 -7.36 0.24
CA PRO A 58 13.77 -8.44 0.33
C PRO A 58 14.44 -8.76 -1.02
N ILE A 59 14.72 -7.73 -1.81
CA ILE A 59 15.42 -7.80 -3.10
C ILE A 59 16.29 -6.56 -3.29
N GLU A 60 17.20 -6.62 -4.26
CA GLU A 60 17.95 -5.44 -4.67
C GLU A 60 17.02 -4.37 -5.26
N ILE A 61 17.06 -3.18 -4.65
CA ILE A 61 16.21 -2.05 -5.06
C ILE A 61 16.81 -1.37 -6.29
N ILE A 62 16.01 -1.30 -7.36
CA ILE A 62 16.32 -0.49 -8.53
C ILE A 62 16.00 0.97 -8.21
N ILE A 63 17.06 1.79 -8.14
CA ILE A 63 17.07 3.16 -7.62
C ILE A 63 15.95 4.08 -8.14
N TYR A 64 15.58 3.96 -9.42
CA TYR A 64 14.61 4.85 -10.07
C TYR A 64 13.18 4.33 -10.09
N LYS A 65 12.95 3.09 -9.62
CA LYS A 65 11.64 2.46 -9.58
C LYS A 65 10.94 2.78 -8.25
N SER A 66 9.62 2.87 -8.29
CA SER A 66 8.76 2.85 -7.11
C SER A 66 8.79 1.50 -6.40
N LEU A 67 8.26 1.43 -5.18
CA LEU A 67 8.05 0.19 -4.44
C LEU A 67 7.24 -0.80 -5.28
N ALA A 68 6.10 -0.37 -5.82
CA ALA A 68 5.25 -1.21 -6.66
C ALA A 68 5.99 -1.72 -7.91
N GLU A 69 6.81 -0.87 -8.56
CA GLU A 69 7.62 -1.28 -9.71
C GLU A 69 8.72 -2.29 -9.36
N ASN A 70 9.39 -2.12 -8.20
CA ASN A 70 10.39 -3.08 -7.74
C ASN A 70 9.74 -4.43 -7.43
N VAL A 71 8.59 -4.44 -6.74
CA VAL A 71 7.85 -5.67 -6.48
C VAL A 71 7.41 -6.32 -7.78
N HIS A 72 6.83 -5.58 -8.73
CA HIS A 72 6.42 -6.14 -10.02
C HIS A 72 7.60 -6.77 -10.77
N TYR A 73 8.68 -6.02 -10.93
CA TYR A 73 9.87 -6.49 -11.65
C TYR A 73 10.51 -7.71 -10.97
N SER A 74 10.46 -7.78 -9.64
CA SER A 74 10.98 -8.93 -8.92
C SER A 74 10.31 -10.22 -9.35
N TYR A 75 8.98 -10.25 -9.55
CA TYR A 75 8.29 -11.47 -10.00
C TYR A 75 8.58 -11.83 -11.45
N ASP A 76 8.98 -10.86 -12.27
CA ASP A 76 9.39 -11.13 -13.66
C ASP A 76 10.80 -11.71 -13.75
N THR A 77 11.66 -11.44 -12.76
CA THR A 77 13.09 -11.82 -12.78
C THR A 77 13.50 -12.83 -11.72
N MET A 78 12.64 -13.12 -10.76
CA MET A 78 12.92 -14.02 -9.64
C MET A 78 13.07 -15.45 -10.12
N ASP A 79 14.04 -16.14 -9.55
CA ASP A 79 14.16 -17.58 -9.68
C ASP A 79 13.04 -18.24 -8.88
N VAL A 80 12.09 -18.85 -9.58
CA VAL A 80 10.92 -19.49 -8.95
C VAL A 80 11.29 -20.77 -8.19
N ASP A 81 12.50 -21.29 -8.39
CA ASP A 81 13.04 -22.43 -7.65
C ASP A 81 13.69 -22.00 -6.32
N ASP A 82 13.82 -20.69 -6.06
CA ASP A 82 14.24 -20.13 -4.77
C ASP A 82 13.02 -19.95 -3.85
N ASP A 83 12.59 -21.05 -3.24
CA ASP A 83 11.44 -21.09 -2.31
C ASP A 83 11.58 -20.06 -1.17
N ASP A 84 12.80 -19.83 -0.67
CA ASP A 84 13.06 -18.90 0.42
C ASP A 84 12.80 -17.44 0.00
N LEU A 85 13.20 -17.05 -1.21
CA LEU A 85 12.94 -15.73 -1.76
C LEU A 85 11.45 -15.53 -2.09
N VAL A 86 10.81 -16.56 -2.64
CA VAL A 86 9.37 -16.55 -2.92
C VAL A 86 8.58 -16.31 -1.62
N ASP A 87 8.92 -17.02 -0.54
CA ASP A 87 8.28 -16.88 0.77
C ASP A 87 8.53 -15.49 1.38
N GLN A 88 9.76 -14.98 1.30
CA GLN A 88 10.08 -13.63 1.77
C GLN A 88 9.27 -12.57 1.03
N MET A 89 9.17 -12.68 -0.29
CA MET A 89 8.40 -11.74 -1.11
C MET A 89 6.90 -11.83 -0.85
N TYR A 90 6.36 -13.03 -0.66
CA TYR A 90 4.97 -13.20 -0.26
C TYR A 90 4.69 -12.57 1.11
N ASN A 91 5.56 -12.82 2.09
CA ASN A 91 5.44 -12.25 3.43
C ASN A 91 5.53 -10.72 3.41
N TYR A 92 6.45 -10.16 2.62
CA TYR A 92 6.54 -8.72 2.40
C TYR A 92 5.24 -8.18 1.81
N ARG A 93 4.74 -8.76 0.71
CA ARG A 93 3.48 -8.30 0.09
C ARG A 93 2.30 -8.31 1.04
N ARG A 94 2.23 -9.29 1.94
CA ARG A 94 1.13 -9.42 2.90
C ARG A 94 1.01 -8.22 3.85
N GLY A 95 2.14 -7.60 4.21
CA GLY A 95 2.19 -6.41 5.07
C GLY A 95 2.18 -5.08 4.31
N HIS A 96 2.45 -5.10 3.00
CA HIS A 96 2.69 -3.89 2.22
C HIS A 96 1.71 -3.66 1.05
N CYS A 97 0.96 -4.67 0.62
CA CYS A 97 0.02 -4.55 -0.50
C CYS A 97 -1.43 -4.43 -0.01
N LEU A 98 -2.09 -3.32 -0.35
CA LEU A 98 -3.45 -2.99 0.11
C LEU A 98 -4.53 -3.97 -0.37
N ARG A 99 -4.23 -4.80 -1.38
CA ARG A 99 -5.09 -5.91 -1.78
C ARG A 99 -5.31 -6.92 -0.63
N PHE A 100 -4.35 -7.08 0.28
CA PHE A 100 -4.52 -7.93 1.47
C PHE A 100 -5.38 -7.27 2.57
N ALA A 101 -5.58 -5.95 2.50
CA ALA A 101 -6.39 -5.19 3.45
C ALA A 101 -7.90 -5.30 3.18
N SER A 102 -8.29 -5.67 1.96
CA SER A 102 -9.70 -5.70 1.52
C SER A 102 -10.04 -7.02 0.85
N ARG A 103 -10.14 -8.11 1.64
CA ARG A 103 -10.47 -9.44 1.10
C ARG A 103 -11.84 -9.43 0.45
N GLY A 104 -11.94 -10.06 -0.72
CA GLY A 104 -13.21 -10.13 -1.49
C GLY A 104 -13.58 -8.83 -2.22
N CYS A 105 -12.77 -7.77 -2.14
CA CYS A 105 -12.91 -6.57 -2.93
C CYS A 105 -11.92 -6.58 -4.10
N ASP A 106 -12.30 -6.02 -5.25
CA ASP A 106 -11.39 -5.79 -6.37
C ASP A 106 -10.48 -4.58 -6.07
N PHE A 107 -9.61 -4.74 -5.08
CA PHE A 107 -8.67 -3.71 -4.69
C PHE A 107 -7.41 -3.81 -5.56
N PRO A 108 -6.96 -2.72 -6.20
CA PRO A 108 -5.76 -2.74 -7.03
C PRO A 108 -4.51 -3.05 -6.21
N GLU A 109 -3.45 -3.51 -6.87
CA GLU A 109 -2.15 -3.72 -6.21
C GLU A 109 -1.46 -2.39 -5.95
N ILE A 110 -1.92 -1.71 -4.90
CA ILE A 110 -1.31 -0.52 -4.33
C ILE A 110 -0.41 -0.97 -3.19
N TYR A 111 0.83 -0.48 -3.20
CA TYR A 111 1.83 -0.78 -2.20
C TYR A 111 2.07 0.44 -1.31
N ILE A 112 2.24 0.19 -0.02
CA ILE A 112 2.66 1.18 0.98
C ILE A 112 3.87 0.63 1.73
N GLY A 113 4.88 1.47 1.95
CA GLY A 113 6.06 1.04 2.67
C GLY A 113 7.19 2.04 2.58
N LYS A 114 8.36 1.59 3.02
CA LYS A 114 9.59 2.36 2.99
C LYS A 114 10.47 1.90 1.84
N VAL A 115 10.97 2.86 1.08
CA VAL A 115 11.99 2.62 0.05
C VAL A 115 13.06 3.69 0.20
N ARG A 116 14.30 3.27 0.43
CA ARG A 116 15.48 4.18 0.51
C ARG A 116 15.30 5.30 1.54
N GLY A 117 14.70 4.97 2.70
CA GLY A 117 14.50 5.92 3.79
C GLY A 117 13.26 6.83 3.66
N LEU A 118 12.50 6.75 2.57
CA LEU A 118 11.27 7.52 2.38
C LEU A 118 10.06 6.61 2.36
N TYR A 119 8.98 7.05 3.00
CA TYR A 119 7.70 6.36 2.95
C TYR A 119 6.96 6.75 1.69
N GLU A 120 6.47 5.76 0.96
CA GLU A 120 5.72 5.94 -0.26
C GLU A 120 4.46 5.09 -0.29
N ILE A 121 3.50 5.57 -1.08
CA ILE A 121 2.42 4.77 -1.62
C ILE A 121 2.54 4.79 -3.15
N SER A 122 2.47 3.63 -3.78
CA SER A 122 2.67 3.51 -5.23
C SER A 122 1.82 2.40 -5.84
N LYS A 123 1.57 2.53 -7.14
CA LYS A 123 0.91 1.54 -7.97
C LYS A 123 1.70 1.40 -9.26
N PHE A 124 1.80 0.16 -9.74
CA PHE A 124 2.38 -0.12 -11.05
C PHE A 124 1.57 -1.18 -11.77
N SER A 125 1.25 -0.92 -13.03
CA SER A 125 0.58 -1.82 -13.95
C SER A 125 0.83 -1.36 -15.39
N ALA A 126 0.48 -2.19 -16.37
CA ALA A 126 0.58 -1.82 -17.79
C ALA A 126 -0.29 -0.60 -18.16
N ALA A 127 -1.39 -0.36 -17.43
CA ALA A 127 -2.33 0.71 -17.73
C ALA A 127 -2.06 2.00 -16.94
N GLU A 128 -1.52 1.88 -15.73
CA GLU A 128 -1.39 2.98 -14.78
C GLU A 128 -0.17 2.78 -13.87
N SER A 129 0.61 3.85 -13.70
CA SER A 129 1.74 3.92 -12.78
C SER A 129 1.78 5.28 -12.07
N TRP A 130 1.93 5.27 -10.74
CA TRP A 130 2.13 6.47 -9.94
C TRP A 130 2.84 6.15 -8.63
N LYS A 131 3.47 7.18 -8.05
CA LYS A 131 4.09 7.15 -6.73
C LYS A 131 3.90 8.48 -6.01
N TYR A 132 3.60 8.42 -4.73
CA TYR A 132 3.57 9.58 -3.84
C TYR A 132 4.37 9.30 -2.57
N TYR A 133 5.24 10.23 -2.19
CA TYR A 133 5.85 10.22 -0.86
C TYR A 133 4.87 10.78 0.17
N ILE A 134 4.74 10.09 1.31
CA ILE A 134 3.71 10.36 2.31
C ILE A 134 4.31 10.56 3.70
N ASP A 135 3.61 11.32 4.54
CA ASP A 135 3.88 11.36 5.97
C ASP A 135 3.21 10.16 6.65
N ILE A 136 4.01 9.12 6.92
CA ILE A 136 3.51 7.88 7.52
C ILE A 136 3.06 8.09 8.97
N GLU A 137 3.69 9.01 9.69
CA GLU A 137 3.36 9.28 11.09
C GLU A 137 2.00 9.94 11.19
N GLU A 138 1.76 10.91 10.32
CA GLU A 138 0.47 11.56 10.24
C GLU A 138 -0.63 10.59 9.83
N PHE A 139 -0.37 9.72 8.86
CA PHE A 139 -1.31 8.69 8.43
C PHE A 139 -1.73 7.77 9.59
N PHE A 140 -0.76 7.17 10.29
CA PHE A 140 -1.06 6.25 11.40
C PHE A 140 -1.71 6.95 12.59
N LYS A 141 -1.36 8.20 12.89
CA LYS A 141 -2.10 9.00 13.88
C LYS A 141 -3.55 9.18 13.45
N GLY A 142 -3.79 9.51 12.18
CA GLY A 142 -5.13 9.76 11.65
C GLY A 142 -6.07 8.56 11.68
N ILE A 143 -5.56 7.33 11.50
CA ILE A 143 -6.40 6.12 11.52
C ILE A 143 -6.56 5.49 12.92
N LYS A 144 -5.77 5.91 13.92
CA LYS A 144 -5.87 5.49 15.32
C LYS A 144 -6.83 6.35 16.15
N CYS A 145 -7.08 7.58 15.71
CA CYS A 145 -8.03 8.51 16.33
C CYS A 145 -9.48 8.15 15.97
#